data_AF-A0A352KKV2-F1
#
_entry.id   AF-A0A352KKV2-F1
#
_cell.length_a   1.000
_cell.length_b   1.000
_cell.length_c   1.000
_cell.angle_alpha   90.00
_cell.angle_beta   90.00
_cell.angle_gamma   90.00
#
_symmetry.space_group_name_H-M   'P 1'
#
loop_
_entity.id
_entity.type
_entity.pdbx_description
1 polymer ?
#
loop_
_entity_poly.entity_id
_entity_poly.type
_entity_poly.pdbx_seq_one_letter_code
_entity_poly.pdbx_strand_id
1 'polypeptide(L)' 'SIGIELEGSDHIPYSEAQYATLFEVLACLLEHYPALNAQQIVGHQHIAPDRKTDPGESFNWTRLRQRFAI' A
#
# COMPACT_ATOMS: atom_id res chain seq x y z
N SER A 1 5.76 10.89 6.28
CA SER A 1 5.04 9.71 5.75
C SER A 1 4.62 8.83 6.91
N ILE A 2 3.74 7.86 6.67
CA ILE A 2 3.45 6.75 7.58
C ILE A 2 3.86 5.48 6.84
N GLY A 3 4.70 4.64 7.45
CA GLY A 3 5.10 3.36 6.88
C GLY A 3 4.13 2.26 7.33
N ILE A 4 3.67 1.43 6.39
CA ILE A 4 2.85 0.24 6.66
C ILE A 4 3.57 -0.95 6.02
N GLU A 5 3.89 -1.94 6.84
CA GLU A 5 4.57 -3.17 6.39
C GLU A 5 3.56 -4.31 6.27
N LEU A 6 3.60 -5.03 5.16
CA LEU A 6 2.90 -6.29 4.99
C LEU A 6 3.93 -7.43 5.02
N GLU A 7 3.78 -8.36 5.95
CA GLU A 7 4.64 -9.55 5.99
C GLU A 7 4.52 -10.35 4.69
N GLY A 8 5.65 -10.60 4.02
CA GLY A 8 5.65 -11.27 2.73
C GLY A 8 6.98 -11.08 2.00
N SER A 9 6.94 -11.25 0.67
CA SER A 9 8.09 -11.03 -0.20
C SER A 9 7.61 -10.55 -1.57
N ASP A 10 8.51 -9.96 -2.35
CA ASP A 10 8.18 -9.35 -3.65
C ASP A 10 7.50 -10.30 -4.65
N HIS A 11 7.71 -11.62 -4.50
CA HIS A 11 7.26 -12.66 -5.44
C HIS A 11 6.19 -13.60 -4.87
N ILE A 12 5.69 -13.34 -3.65
CA ILE A 12 4.62 -14.14 -3.04
C ILE A 12 3.37 -13.28 -2.90
N PRO A 13 2.21 -13.69 -3.45
CA PRO A 13 0.96 -12.96 -3.30
C PRO A 13 0.59 -12.75 -1.83
N TYR A 14 0.26 -11.51 -1.48
CA TYR A 14 -0.29 -11.18 -0.16
C TYR A 14 -1.67 -11.80 0.04
N SER A 15 -1.97 -12.18 1.29
CA SER A 15 -3.24 -12.80 1.65
C SER A 15 -4.42 -11.84 1.58
N GLU A 16 -5.62 -12.39 1.41
CA GLU A 16 -6.87 -11.62 1.47
C GLU A 16 -7.04 -10.86 2.79
N ALA A 17 -6.65 -11.48 3.90
CA ALA A 17 -6.69 -10.87 5.22
C ALA A 17 -5.78 -9.62 5.30
N GLN A 18 -4.58 -9.68 4.74
CA GLN A 18 -3.67 -8.53 4.70
C GLN A 18 -4.24 -7.38 3.88
N TYR A 19 -4.85 -7.65 2.72
CA TYR A 19 -5.51 -6.59 1.95
C TYR A 19 -6.69 -5.97 2.69
N ALA A 20 -7.54 -6.79 3.32
CA ALA A 20 -8.68 -6.31 4.08
C ALA A 20 -8.23 -5.36 5.20
N THR A 21 -7.28 -5.79 6.03
CA THR A 21 -6.74 -4.98 7.12
C THR A 21 -6.02 -3.73 6.60
N LEU A 22 -5.23 -3.84 5.54
CA LEU A 22 -4.56 -2.68 4.92
C LEU A 22 -5.59 -1.62 4.51
N PHE A 23 -6.69 -2.02 3.88
CA PHE A 23 -7.70 -1.08 3.40
C PHE A 23 -8.46 -0.40 4.54
N GLU A 24 -8.73 -1.11 5.64
CA GLU A 24 -9.32 -0.52 6.84
C GLU A 24 -8.39 0.52 7.47
N VAL A 25 -7.10 0.18 7.62
CA VAL A 25 -6.08 1.10 8.15
C VAL A 25 -5.95 2.33 7.26
N LEU A 26 -5.82 2.14 5.93
CA LEU A 26 -5.70 3.26 4.99
C LEU A 26 -6.93 4.18 5.02
N ALA A 27 -8.14 3.63 5.07
CA ALA A 27 -9.35 4.43 5.19
C ALA A 27 -9.38 5.27 6.48
N CYS A 28 -9.01 4.65 7.62
CA CYS A 28 -8.92 5.35 8.90
C CYS A 28 -7.87 6.47 8.88
N LEU A 29 -6.70 6.23 8.30
CA LEU A 29 -5.65 7.23 8.17
C LEU A 29 -6.07 8.41 7.29
N LEU A 30 -6.71 8.13 6.14
CA LEU A 30 -7.20 9.18 5.24
C LEU A 30 -8.30 10.03 5.88
N GLU A 31 -9.16 9.42 6.71
CA GLU A 31 -10.19 10.14 7.45
C GLU A 31 -9.58 11.02 8.57
N HIS A 32 -8.61 10.49 9.31
CA HIS A 32 -8.07 11.16 10.49
C HIS A 32 -7.01 12.24 10.16
N TYR A 33 -6.32 12.10 9.04
CA TYR A 33 -5.26 13.02 8.62
C TYR A 33 -5.61 13.68 7.28
N PRO A 34 -6.31 14.84 7.28
CA PRO A 34 -6.77 15.50 6.05
C PRO A 34 -5.67 15.92 5.07
N ALA A 35 -4.42 15.98 5.53
CA ALA A 35 -3.26 16.26 4.68
C ALA A 35 -2.79 15.02 3.89
N LEU A 36 -3.24 13.81 4.25
CA LEU A 36 -2.98 12.60 3.49
C LEU A 36 -3.94 12.50 2.31
N ASN A 37 -3.43 11.94 1.21
CA ASN A 37 -4.18 11.76 -0.01
C ASN A 37 -3.99 10.32 -0.52
N ALA A 38 -5.08 9.69 -0.97
CA ALA A 38 -5.06 8.37 -1.59
C ALA A 38 -4.12 8.32 -2.82
N GLN A 39 -4.00 9.40 -3.60
CA GLN A 39 -3.04 9.44 -4.73
C GLN A 39 -1.57 9.44 -4.30
N GLN A 40 -1.29 9.67 -3.00
CA GLN A 40 0.06 9.64 -2.43
C GLN A 40 0.37 8.32 -1.71
N ILE A 41 -0.51 7.31 -1.83
CA ILE A 41 -0.19 5.95 -1.39
C ILE A 41 0.78 5.33 -2.40
N VAL A 42 2.04 5.19 -1.98
CA VAL A 42 3.13 4.73 -2.83
C VAL A 42 3.91 3.62 -2.15
N GLY A 43 4.51 2.72 -2.94
CA GLY A 43 5.42 1.70 -2.46
C GLY A 43 6.81 2.28 -2.17
N HIS A 44 7.60 1.59 -1.36
CA HIS A 44 8.96 2.01 -1.02
C HIS A 44 9.85 2.09 -2.26
N GLN A 45 9.67 1.16 -3.21
CA GLN A 45 10.33 1.17 -4.53
C GLN A 45 10.11 2.47 -5.31
N HIS A 46 8.98 3.17 -5.13
CA HIS A 46 8.70 4.42 -5.85
C HIS A 46 9.45 5.61 -5.24
N ILE A 47 9.76 5.57 -3.95
CA ILE A 47 10.47 6.65 -3.23
C ILE A 47 11.98 6.41 -3.25
N ALA A 48 12.41 5.15 -3.33
CA ALA A 48 13.81 4.75 -3.30
C ALA A 48 14.15 3.77 -4.43
N PRO A 49 14.06 4.23 -5.70
CA PRO A 49 14.44 3.41 -6.84
C PRO A 49 15.89 2.93 -6.69
N ASP A 50 16.18 1.75 -7.26
CA ASP A 50 17.48 1.05 -7.22
C ASP A 50 17.98 0.61 -5.83
N ARG A 51 17.39 1.11 -4.73
CA ARG A 51 17.73 0.72 -3.35
C ARG A 51 16.71 -0.24 -2.75
N LYS A 52 15.44 -0.13 -3.15
CA LYS A 52 14.32 -0.86 -2.58
C LYS A 52 13.40 -1.38 -3.67
N THR A 53 12.88 -2.58 -3.43
CA THR A 53 11.99 -3.30 -4.35
C THR A 53 10.62 -3.56 -3.73
N ASP A 54 10.48 -3.41 -2.40
CA ASP A 54 9.21 -3.58 -1.70
C ASP A 54 8.17 -2.50 -2.09
N PRO A 55 6.87 -2.85 -2.16
CA PRO A 55 6.25 -4.14 -1.83
C PRO A 55 6.29 -5.18 -2.98
N GLY A 56 7.09 -4.93 -4.02
CA GLY A 56 7.33 -5.84 -5.12
C GLY A 56 6.18 -6.00 -6.09
N GLU A 57 6.38 -6.87 -7.08
CA GLU A 57 5.42 -7.16 -8.14
C GLU A 57 4.16 -7.87 -7.65
N SER A 58 4.26 -8.60 -6.52
CA SER A 58 3.15 -9.34 -5.93
C SER A 58 2.13 -8.44 -5.24
N PHE A 59 2.45 -7.18 -5.00
CA PHE A 59 1.49 -6.21 -4.52
C PHE A 59 0.53 -5.77 -5.63
N ASN A 60 -0.76 -6.05 -5.44
CA ASN A 60 -1.79 -5.77 -6.41
C ASN A 60 -2.24 -4.30 -6.32
N TRP A 61 -1.49 -3.43 -6.97
CA TRP A 61 -1.80 -2.01 -7.09
C TRP A 61 -3.16 -1.72 -7.72
N THR A 62 -3.62 -2.56 -8.65
CA THR A 62 -4.93 -2.41 -9.29
C THR A 62 -6.06 -2.58 -8.27
N ARG A 63 -5.93 -3.55 -7.35
CA ARG A 63 -6.90 -3.76 -6.27
C ARG A 63 -6.97 -2.55 -5.34
N LEU A 64 -5.83 -1.97 -4.98
CA LEU A 64 -5.78 -0.75 -4.16
C LEU A 64 -6.45 0.43 -4.86
N ARG A 65 -6.12 0.66 -6.14
CA ARG A 65 -6.73 1.70 -6.98
C ARG A 65 -8.25 1.59 -7.05
N GLN A 66 -8.75 0.39 -7.30
CA GLN A 66 -10.20 0.10 -7.31
C GLN A 66 -10.86 0.40 -5.95
N ARG A 67 -10.18 0.09 -4.82
CA ARG A 67 -10.72 0.31 -3.47
C ARG A 67 -10.87 1.79 -3.11
N PHE A 68 -10.01 2.65 -3.63
CA PHE A 68 -9.99 4.08 -3.33
C PHE A 68 -10.39 4.97 -4.51
N ALA A 69 -10.84 4.37 -5.62
CA ALA A 69 -11.25 5.04 -6.85
C ALA A 69 -10.20 6.04 -7.40
N ILE A 70 -8.93 5.64 -7.36
CA ILE A 70 -7.77 6.40 -7.85
C ILE A 70 -7.08 5.73 -9.03
#